data_AF-A0A453EGT6-F1
#
_entry.id   AF-A0A453EGT6-F1
#
_cell.length_a   1.000
_cell.length_b   1.000
_cell.length_c   1.000
_cell.angle_alpha   90.00
_cell.angle_beta   90.00
_cell.angle_gamma   90.00
#
_symmetry.space_group_name_H-M   'P 1'
#
loop_
_entity.id
_entity.type
_entity.pdbx_description
1 polymer ?
#
loop_
_entity_poly.entity_id
_entity_poly.type
_entity_poly.pdbx_seq_one_letter_code
_entity_poly.pdbx_strand_id
1 'polypeptide(L)'
;VLRIGTSIYVGSGSLTLFWFDRWLGDPPLAARFPGLFAIAVDPRISIETALIDLGRLAFRRPFGPLEVDEWDSLLQDIALLPTDVEGAPDSISWRLEPSGRFSTKSLYATIAPSLAPEPLSLIWDIRLPLKIRIFLSQWIRG
;
A
#
# COMPACT_ATOMS: atom_id res chain seq x y z
N VAL A 1 3.50 -7.18 1.98
CA VAL A 1 2.40 -7.88 1.28
C VAL A 1 1.03 -7.32 1.67
N LEU A 2 0.62 -7.38 2.95
CA LEU A 2 -0.70 -6.89 3.39
C LEU A 2 -0.95 -5.40 3.09
N ARG A 3 0.09 -4.58 3.19
CA ARG A 3 0.04 -3.15 2.86
C ARG A 3 -0.54 -2.82 1.49
N ILE A 4 -0.56 -3.74 0.53
CA ILE A 4 -1.13 -3.49 -0.80
C ILE A 4 -2.65 -3.26 -0.72
N GLY A 5 -3.35 -3.96 0.17
CA GLY A 5 -4.80 -3.92 0.28
C GLY A 5 -5.34 -3.12 1.47
N THR A 6 -4.49 -2.45 2.24
CA THR A 6 -4.91 -1.68 3.43
C THR A 6 -5.02 -0.19 3.17
N SER A 7 -6.05 0.43 3.73
CA SER A 7 -6.19 1.87 3.95
C SER A 7 -6.20 2.12 5.46
N ILE A 8 -5.64 3.24 5.91
CA ILE A 8 -5.52 3.54 7.34
C ILE A 8 -6.32 4.79 7.66
N TYR A 9 -7.19 4.68 8.65
CA TYR A 9 -7.80 5.82 9.32
C TYR A 9 -6.92 6.16 10.51
N VAL A 10 -6.38 7.38 10.49
CA VAL A 10 -5.41 7.86 11.45
C VAL A 10 -6.12 8.17 12.77
N GLY A 11 -5.71 7.49 13.82
CA GLY A 11 -5.97 7.84 15.22
C GLY A 11 -4.69 8.44 15.78
N SER A 12 -4.06 7.81 16.77
CA SER A 12 -2.78 8.28 17.34
C SER A 12 -1.65 8.46 16.32
N GLY A 13 -1.68 7.78 15.17
CA GLY A 13 -0.69 7.87 14.10
C GLY A 13 0.64 7.16 14.43
N SER A 14 0.73 6.48 15.57
CA SER A 14 1.97 5.88 16.08
C SER A 14 2.36 4.59 15.36
N LEU A 15 1.38 3.86 14.83
CA LEU A 15 1.60 2.63 14.05
C LEU A 15 1.56 2.86 12.54
N THR A 16 1.25 4.09 12.14
CA THR A 16 1.08 4.47 10.74
C THR A 16 2.35 5.15 10.22
N LEU A 17 2.95 4.60 9.17
CA LEU A 17 4.14 5.15 8.55
C LEU A 17 3.77 6.23 7.52
N PHE A 18 4.36 7.41 7.69
CA PHE A 18 4.08 8.59 6.87
C PHE A 18 4.23 8.30 5.37
N TRP A 19 5.34 7.67 4.95
CA TRP A 19 5.61 7.46 3.53
C TRP A 19 4.95 6.22 2.92
N PHE A 20 4.78 5.16 3.71
CA PHE A 20 4.45 3.82 3.19
C PHE A 20 2.98 3.44 3.32
N ASP A 21 2.24 4.06 4.24
CA ASP A 21 0.84 3.73 4.46
C ASP A 21 -0.10 4.68 3.70
N ARG A 22 -1.31 4.18 3.43
CA ARG A 22 -2.38 4.93 2.76
C ARG A 22 -3.27 5.62 3.78
N TRP A 23 -2.72 6.67 4.35
CA TRP A 23 -3.42 7.52 5.31
C TRP A 23 -3.88 8.85 4.69
N LEU A 24 -3.17 9.30 3.65
CA LEU A 24 -3.51 10.50 2.85
C LEU A 24 -3.93 10.11 1.43
N GLY A 25 -4.85 9.14 1.35
CA GLY A 25 -5.36 8.61 0.08
C GLY A 25 -4.48 7.54 -0.56
N ASP A 26 -4.69 7.34 -1.87
CA ASP A 26 -4.00 6.37 -2.72
C ASP A 26 -3.46 7.07 -3.97
N PRO A 27 -2.20 6.83 -4.39
CA PRO A 27 -1.22 5.91 -3.79
C PRO A 27 -0.58 6.43 -2.49
N PRO A 28 0.23 5.61 -1.76
CA PRO A 28 1.00 6.09 -0.61
C PRO A 28 1.92 7.26 -0.98
N LEU A 29 2.27 8.09 0.00
CA LEU A 29 3.08 9.30 -0.23
C LEU A 29 4.43 9.03 -0.89
N ALA A 30 5.08 7.89 -0.59
CA ALA A 30 6.33 7.49 -1.26
C ALA A 30 6.19 7.35 -2.79
N ALA A 31 5.01 6.97 -3.27
CA ALA A 31 4.73 6.82 -4.69
C ALA A 31 4.17 8.11 -5.30
N ARG A 32 3.42 8.92 -4.52
CA ARG A 32 2.89 10.22 -4.97
C ARG A 32 3.98 11.28 -5.11
N PHE A 33 4.94 11.30 -4.18
CA PHE A 33 6.00 12.29 -4.07
C PHE A 33 7.38 11.60 -4.06
N PRO A 34 7.78 10.96 -5.17
CA PRO A 34 9.00 10.16 -5.21
C PRO A 34 10.27 11.00 -5.05
N GLY A 35 10.26 12.28 -5.44
CA GLY A 35 11.39 13.20 -5.28
C GLY A 35 11.69 13.45 -3.81
N LEU A 36 10.69 13.90 -3.05
CA LEU A 36 10.77 14.06 -1.59
C LEU A 36 11.15 12.76 -0.88
N PHE A 37 10.52 11.65 -1.23
CA PHE A 37 10.79 10.35 -0.61
C PHE A 37 12.25 9.91 -0.81
N ALA A 38 12.81 10.11 -2.00
CA ALA A 38 14.18 9.71 -2.32
C ALA A 38 15.23 10.42 -1.44
N ILE A 39 14.91 11.62 -0.94
CA ILE A 39 15.80 12.41 -0.10
C ILE A 39 15.42 12.38 1.39
N ALA A 40 14.40 11.62 1.79
CA ALA A 40 14.04 11.47 3.20
C ALA A 40 15.19 10.82 4.01
N VAL A 41 15.49 11.40 5.18
CA VAL A 41 16.47 10.83 6.13
C VAL A 41 15.90 9.60 6.80
N ASP A 42 14.66 9.69 7.30
CA ASP A 42 13.91 8.58 7.87
C ASP A 42 12.65 8.27 7.04
N PRO A 43 12.73 7.32 6.10
CA PRO A 43 11.58 6.86 5.32
C PRO A 43 10.50 6.15 6.17
N ARG A 44 10.81 5.76 7.41
CA ARG A 44 9.92 4.99 8.28
C ARG A 44 9.39 5.81 9.46
N ILE A 45 9.43 7.13 9.37
CA ILE A 45 8.83 8.03 10.35
C ILE A 45 7.32 7.78 10.47
N SER A 46 6.81 7.79 11.72
CA SER A 46 5.38 7.65 12.00
C SER A 46 4.64 8.97 11.77
N ILE A 47 3.34 8.89 11.53
CA ILE A 47 2.48 10.09 11.43
C ILE A 47 2.50 10.87 12.74
N GLU A 48 2.42 10.18 13.88
CA GLU A 48 2.49 10.80 15.21
C GLU A 48 3.72 11.70 15.31
N THR A 49 4.88 11.19 14.90
CA THR A 49 6.13 11.96 14.98
C THR A 49 6.14 13.10 13.96
N ALA A 50 5.70 12.85 12.73
CA ALA A 50 5.78 13.78 11.61
C ALA A 50 4.77 14.94 11.68
N LEU A 51 3.54 14.71 12.16
CA LEU A 51 2.49 15.74 12.19
C LEU A 51 2.54 16.63 13.43
N ILE A 52 3.18 16.18 14.53
CA ILE A 52 3.45 17.06 15.68
C ILE A 52 4.39 18.21 15.28
N ASP A 53 5.38 17.90 14.45
CA ASP A 53 6.33 18.87 13.91
C ASP A 53 6.84 18.37 12.56
N LEU A 54 6.34 18.99 11.48
CA LEU A 54 6.74 18.66 10.11
C LEU A 54 8.25 18.90 9.89
N GLY A 55 8.91 19.70 10.73
CA GLY A 55 10.37 19.85 10.74
C GLY A 55 11.11 18.55 11.07
N ARG A 56 10.42 17.54 11.62
CA ARG A 56 10.97 16.19 11.82
C ARG A 56 11.04 15.37 10.54
N LEU A 57 10.37 15.80 9.46
CA LEU A 57 10.65 15.30 8.11
C LEU A 57 11.99 15.85 7.66
N ALA A 58 13.06 15.20 8.12
CA ALA A 58 14.41 15.57 7.76
C ALA A 58 14.75 15.06 6.36
N PHE A 59 15.42 15.90 5.58
CA PHE A 59 15.86 15.60 4.22
C PHE A 59 17.38 15.70 4.11
N ARG A 60 17.96 14.81 3.29
CA ARG A 60 19.43 14.66 3.15
C ARG A 60 20.09 15.84 2.43
N ARG A 61 19.29 16.63 1.70
CA ARG A 61 19.72 17.81 0.96
C ARG A 61 18.56 18.81 0.88
N PRO A 62 18.85 20.10 0.56
CA PRO A 62 17.81 21.06 0.21
C PRO A 62 17.00 20.63 -1.01
N PHE A 63 15.78 21.14 -1.10
CA PHE A 63 14.88 20.91 -2.22
C PHE A 63 15.38 21.59 -3.49
N GLY A 64 15.22 20.91 -4.63
CA GLY A 64 15.23 21.55 -5.93
C GLY A 64 13.83 22.09 -6.26
N PRO A 65 13.67 22.74 -7.43
CA PRO A 65 12.40 23.35 -7.82
C PRO A 65 11.23 22.37 -7.84
N LEU A 66 11.45 21.14 -8.33
CA LEU A 66 10.43 20.10 -8.38
C LEU A 66 10.02 19.63 -6.98
N GLU A 67 10.99 19.44 -6.08
CA GLU A 67 10.67 19.02 -4.71
C GLU A 67 9.96 20.11 -3.90
N VAL A 68 10.16 21.39 -4.25
CA VAL A 68 9.40 22.50 -3.65
C VAL A 68 7.92 22.41 -4.04
N ASP A 69 7.62 22.21 -5.32
CA ASP A 69 6.24 22.05 -5.79
C ASP A 69 5.57 20.80 -5.16
N GLU A 70 6.31 19.68 -5.08
CA GLU A 70 5.85 18.47 -4.39
C GLU A 70 5.55 18.74 -2.90
N TRP A 71 6.41 19.52 -2.23
CA TRP A 71 6.26 19.85 -0.82
C TRP A 71 5.04 20.73 -0.56
N ASP A 72 4.84 21.76 -1.38
CA ASP A 72 3.66 22.63 -1.27
C ASP A 72 2.36 21.86 -1.49
N SER A 73 2.33 20.96 -2.48
CA SER A 73 1.18 20.07 -2.69
C SER A 73 0.92 19.16 -1.50
N LEU A 74 1.97 18.61 -0.87
CA LEU A 74 1.84 17.77 0.32
C LEU A 74 1.29 18.57 1.51
N LEU A 75 1.76 19.80 1.72
CA LEU A 75 1.27 20.67 2.80
C LEU A 75 -0.22 21.02 2.62
N GLN A 76 -0.65 21.29 1.38
CA GLN A 76 -2.06 21.54 1.10
C GLN A 76 -2.94 20.33 1.44
N ASP A 77 -2.52 19.13 1.05
CA ASP A 77 -3.25 17.90 1.39
C ASP A 77 -3.34 17.68 2.90
N ILE A 78 -2.23 17.92 3.62
CA ILE A 78 -2.20 17.77 5.09
C ILE A 78 -3.08 18.83 5.76
N ALA A 79 -3.11 20.06 5.25
CA ALA A 79 -3.94 21.13 5.81
C ALA A 79 -5.45 20.85 5.69
N LEU A 80 -5.86 19.99 4.76
CA LEU A 80 -7.26 19.57 4.57
C LEU A 80 -7.67 18.41 5.49
N LEU A 81 -6.74 17.84 6.28
CA LEU A 81 -7.08 16.77 7.22
C LEU A 81 -7.97 17.30 8.36
N PRO A 82 -8.97 16.51 8.80
CA PRO A 82 -9.71 16.82 10.01
C PRO A 82 -8.74 16.89 11.20
N THR A 83 -8.84 17.95 12.00
CA THR A 83 -7.98 18.18 13.16
C THR A 83 -8.31 17.27 14.36
N ASP A 84 -9.32 16.40 14.22
CA ASP A 84 -9.87 15.58 15.30
C ASP A 84 -9.16 14.21 15.34
N VAL A 85 -7.92 14.23 15.83
CA VAL A 85 -7.01 13.07 15.88
C VAL A 85 -6.61 12.77 17.33
N GLU A 86 -7.40 13.22 18.31
CA GLU A 86 -7.05 13.04 19.72
C GLU A 86 -7.60 11.72 20.31
N GLY A 87 -6.70 10.75 20.48
CA GLY A 87 -6.81 9.69 21.48
C GLY A 87 -7.39 8.33 21.04
N ALA A 88 -7.92 8.21 19.83
CA ALA A 88 -8.36 6.92 19.28
C ALA A 88 -7.18 6.12 18.71
N PRO A 89 -7.17 4.77 18.79
CA PRO A 89 -6.16 3.96 18.13
C PRO A 89 -6.30 4.00 16.61
N ASP A 90 -5.17 3.90 15.89
CA ASP A 90 -5.15 3.74 14.43
C ASP A 90 -6.04 2.56 14.01
N SER A 91 -6.89 2.77 13.00
CA SER A 91 -7.76 1.71 12.48
C SER A 91 -7.48 1.42 11.00
N ILE A 92 -7.55 0.15 10.64
CA ILE A 92 -7.19 -0.34 9.31
C ILE A 92 -8.47 -0.85 8.63
N SER A 93 -8.68 -0.46 7.38
CA SER A 93 -9.69 -1.03 6.52
C SER A 93 -9.07 -1.74 5.31
N TRP A 94 -9.77 -2.76 4.83
CA TRP A 94 -9.39 -3.51 3.65
C TRP A 94 -10.07 -2.97 2.40
N ARG A 95 -9.30 -2.37 1.50
CA ARG A 95 -9.85 -1.68 0.31
C ARG A 95 -10.08 -2.58 -0.90
N LEU A 96 -9.60 -3.84 -0.87
CA LEU A 96 -9.81 -4.76 -2.00
C LEU A 96 -11.20 -5.43 -1.95
N GLU A 97 -11.98 -5.17 -0.90
CA GLU A 97 -13.35 -5.62 -0.76
C GLU A 97 -14.23 -4.44 -0.34
N PRO A 98 -15.44 -4.27 -0.91
CA PRO A 98 -16.37 -3.21 -0.50
C PRO A 98 -16.75 -3.29 0.98
N SER A 99 -16.66 -4.48 1.58
CA SER A 99 -16.95 -4.72 2.99
C SER A 99 -15.94 -4.09 3.95
N GLY A 100 -14.78 -3.62 3.47
CA GLY A 100 -13.71 -3.12 4.34
C GLY A 100 -12.98 -4.23 5.12
N ARG A 101 -13.33 -5.51 4.92
CA ARG A 101 -12.78 -6.65 5.67
C ARG A 101 -11.75 -7.42 4.87
N PHE A 102 -10.70 -7.87 5.55
CA PHE A 102 -9.66 -8.67 4.94
C PHE A 102 -10.20 -9.95 4.31
N SER A 103 -9.75 -10.22 3.09
CA SER A 103 -10.10 -11.42 2.31
C SER A 103 -8.83 -11.97 1.69
N THR A 104 -8.46 -13.20 2.05
CA THR A 104 -7.31 -13.90 1.46
C THR A 104 -7.45 -14.03 -0.06
N LYS A 105 -8.68 -14.26 -0.54
CA LYS A 105 -9.00 -14.31 -1.98
C LYS A 105 -8.61 -13.03 -2.69
N SER A 106 -9.06 -11.88 -2.19
CA SER A 106 -8.72 -10.58 -2.78
C SER A 106 -7.22 -10.28 -2.72
N LEU A 107 -6.54 -10.63 -1.62
CA LEU A 107 -5.09 -10.47 -1.50
C LEU A 107 -4.35 -11.26 -2.58
N TYR A 108 -4.64 -12.57 -2.70
CA TYR A 108 -3.99 -13.43 -3.68
C TYR A 108 -4.27 -12.99 -5.11
N ALA A 109 -5.51 -12.57 -5.42
CA ALA A 109 -5.84 -12.01 -6.73
C ALA A 109 -4.97 -10.80 -7.09
N THR A 110 -4.57 -9.98 -6.11
CA THR A 110 -3.73 -8.80 -6.34
C THR A 110 -2.23 -9.11 -6.39
N ILE A 111 -1.72 -10.00 -5.52
CA ILE A 111 -0.27 -10.26 -5.42
C ILE A 111 0.22 -11.39 -6.32
N ALA A 112 -0.69 -12.28 -6.70
CA ALA A 112 -0.47 -13.40 -7.59
C ALA A 112 -1.67 -13.49 -8.55
N PRO A 113 -1.89 -12.45 -9.38
CA PRO A 113 -2.90 -12.54 -10.43
C PRO A 113 -2.62 -13.82 -11.20
N SER A 114 -3.62 -14.72 -11.24
CA SER A 114 -3.41 -16.06 -11.77
C SER A 114 -2.94 -15.96 -13.23
N LEU A 115 -1.64 -16.12 -13.42
CA LEU A 115 -0.99 -16.30 -14.73
C LEU A 115 -1.24 -17.70 -15.28
N ALA A 116 -2.16 -18.47 -14.68
CA ALA A 116 -2.57 -19.73 -15.25
C ALA A 116 -3.19 -19.41 -16.62
N PRO A 117 -2.56 -19.81 -17.72
CA PRO A 117 -3.23 -19.72 -19.00
C PRO A 117 -4.48 -20.63 -18.88
N GLU A 118 -5.60 -20.15 -19.41
CA GLU A 118 -6.86 -20.88 -19.68
C GLU A 118 -6.74 -22.43 -19.83
N PRO A 119 -5.71 -23.03 -20.47
CA PRO A 119 -5.53 -24.49 -20.51
C PRO A 119 -5.46 -25.22 -19.16
N LEU A 120 -5.01 -24.61 -18.07
CA LEU A 120 -4.85 -25.34 -16.80
C LEU A 120 -6.20 -25.60 -16.11
N SER A 121 -7.16 -24.68 -16.15
CA SER A 121 -8.52 -24.91 -15.63
C SER A 121 -9.22 -26.04 -16.39
N LEU A 122 -9.08 -26.07 -17.71
CA LEU A 122 -9.57 -27.16 -18.56
C LEU A 122 -9.04 -28.53 -18.13
N ILE A 123 -7.76 -28.65 -17.79
CA ILE A 123 -7.18 -29.93 -17.32
C ILE A 123 -7.83 -30.41 -16.02
N TRP A 124 -8.19 -29.49 -15.12
CA TRP A 124 -8.82 -29.83 -13.85
C TRP A 124 -10.32 -30.11 -13.97
N ASP A 125 -10.99 -29.62 -15.02
CA ASP A 125 -12.40 -29.89 -15.31
C ASP A 125 -12.62 -31.20 -16.10
N ILE A 126 -11.67 -31.64 -16.94
CA ILE A 126 -11.81 -32.87 -17.72
C ILE A 126 -11.72 -34.09 -16.79
N ARG A 127 -12.67 -35.05 -16.87
CA ARG A 127 -12.68 -36.31 -16.10
C ARG A 127 -11.51 -37.26 -16.48
N LEU A 128 -10.29 -36.87 -16.15
CA LEU A 128 -9.08 -37.66 -16.31
C LEU A 128 -8.58 -38.15 -14.95
N PRO A 129 -7.94 -39.32 -14.90
CA PRO A 129 -7.19 -39.78 -13.73
C PRO A 129 -6.18 -38.74 -13.24
N LEU A 130 -6.06 -38.58 -11.92
CA LEU A 130 -5.24 -37.55 -11.26
C LEU A 130 -3.78 -37.51 -11.77
N LYS A 131 -3.20 -38.68 -12.05
CA LYS A 131 -1.83 -38.82 -12.59
C LYS A 131 -1.65 -38.07 -13.92
N ILE A 132 -2.64 -38.13 -14.81
CA ILE A 132 -2.57 -37.51 -16.14
C ILE A 132 -2.69 -35.98 -16.01
N ARG A 133 -3.58 -35.51 -15.13
CA ARG A 133 -3.73 -34.08 -14.85
C ARG A 133 -2.45 -33.46 -14.30
N ILE A 134 -1.79 -34.13 -13.34
CA ILE A 134 -0.51 -33.67 -12.78
C ILE A 134 0.56 -33.61 -13.88
N PHE A 135 0.67 -34.64 -14.72
CA PHE A 135 1.61 -34.68 -15.85
C PHE A 135 1.42 -33.51 -16.82
N LEU A 136 0.19 -33.29 -17.29
CA LEU A 136 -0.13 -32.18 -18.20
C LEU A 136 0.15 -30.82 -17.55
N SER A 137 -0.14 -30.68 -16.26
CA SER A 137 0.09 -29.43 -15.53
C SER A 137 1.57 -29.11 -15.32
N GLN A 138 2.44 -30.13 -15.27
CA GLN A 138 3.90 -29.95 -15.19
C GLN A 138 4.49 -29.69 -16.58
N TRP A 139 3.96 -30.36 -17.62
CA TRP A 139 4.34 -30.13 -19.02
C TRP A 139 4.09 -28.69 -19.48
N ILE A 140 2.97 -28.08 -19.06
CA ILE A 140 2.61 -26.71 -19.44
C ILE A 140 3.43 -25.66 -18.65
N ARG A 141 4.02 -26.03 -17.51
CA ARG A 141 4.80 -25.12 -16.65
C ARG A 141 6.31 -25.17 -16.89
N GLY A 142 6.81 -26.18 -17.61
CA GLY A 142 8.23 -26.35 -17.95
C GLY A 142 8.55 -25.77 -19.32
#